data_AF-A0A9D1G6Q5-F1
#
_entry.id   AF-A0A9D1G6Q5-F1
#
_cell.length_a   1.000
_cell.length_b   1.000
_cell.length_c   1.000
_cell.angle_alpha   90.00
_cell.angle_beta   90.00
_cell.angle_gamma   90.00
#
_symmetry.space_group_name_H-M   'P 1'
#
loop_
_entity.id
_entity.type
_entity.pdbx_description
1 polymer ?
#
loop_
_entity_poly.entity_id
_entity_poly.type
_entity_poly.pdbx_seq_one_letter_code
_entity_poly.pdbx_strand_id
1 'polypeptide(L)' 'MKLSEIPAEVERLAEDCEAELAGRFAEIDRTARINTRRIMEAFQEFRVSESCFAGTTGYGYDDLGRETLDKIWARVF' A
#
# COMPACT_ATOMS: atom_id res chain seq x y z
N MET A 1 -24.02 20.52 3.60
CA MET A 1 -23.76 20.17 5.00
C MET A 1 -22.40 20.72 5.37
N LYS A 2 -22.33 21.59 6.36
CA LYS A 2 -21.07 22.10 6.91
C LYS A 2 -20.65 21.20 8.08
N LEU A 3 -19.35 21.03 8.30
CA LEU A 3 -18.84 20.29 9.47
C LEU A 3 -19.38 20.86 10.79
N SER A 4 -19.60 22.17 10.84
CA SER A 4 -20.22 22.87 11.98
C SER A 4 -21.68 22.50 12.26
N GLU A 5 -22.32 21.73 11.38
CA GLU A 5 -23.72 21.30 11.52
C GLU A 5 -23.84 19.89 12.10
N ILE A 6 -22.73 19.20 12.37
CA ILE A 6 -22.73 17.88 13.00
C ILE A 6 -23.07 18.03 14.49
N PRO A 7 -24.10 17.33 15.00
CA PRO A 7 -24.43 17.37 16.43
C PRO A 7 -23.30 16.79 17.30
N ALA A 8 -23.01 17.42 18.43
CA ALA A 8 -21.96 16.96 19.36
C ALA A 8 -22.17 15.54 19.92
N GLU A 9 -23.40 15.03 19.90
CA GLU A 9 -23.71 13.63 20.23
C GLU A 9 -23.18 12.65 19.18
N VAL A 10 -23.20 13.03 17.90
CA VAL A 10 -22.67 12.20 16.81
C VAL A 10 -21.14 12.18 16.85
N GLU A 11 -20.50 13.30 17.18
CA GLU A 11 -19.05 13.35 17.37
C GLU A 11 -18.60 12.44 18.52
N ARG A 12 -19.25 12.54 19.69
CA ARG A 12 -18.96 11.65 20.83
C ARG A 12 -19.17 10.18 20.50
N LEU A 13 -20.26 9.85 19.80
CA LEU A 13 -20.51 8.48 19.37
C LEU A 13 -19.42 7.97 18.42
N ALA A 14 -18.89 8.81 17.54
CA ALA A 14 -17.77 8.45 16.67
C ALA A 14 -16.50 8.19 17.50
N GLU A 15 -16.18 9.04 18.48
CA GLU A 15 -15.04 8.84 19.38
C GLU A 15 -15.14 7.53 20.16
N ASP A 16 -16.32 7.22 20.72
CA ASP A 16 -16.56 5.96 21.44
C ASP A 16 -16.38 4.75 20.52
N CYS A 17 -16.98 4.78 19.33
CA CYS A 17 -16.82 3.72 18.32
C CYS A 17 -15.35 3.53 17.89
N GLU A 18 -14.60 4.62 17.68
CA GLU A 18 -13.18 4.56 17.33
C GLU A 18 -12.35 3.95 18.47
N ALA A 19 -12.64 4.31 19.72
CA ALA A 19 -11.99 3.74 20.88
C ALA A 19 -12.27 2.22 21.00
N GLU A 20 -13.51 1.80 20.79
CA GLU A 20 -13.89 0.38 20.77
C GLU A 20 -13.20 -0.40 19.63
N LEU A 21 -13.02 0.23 18.47
CA LEU A 21 -12.41 -0.38 17.29
C LEU A 21 -10.88 -0.26 17.23
N ALA A 22 -10.25 0.47 18.15
CA ALA A 22 -8.81 0.71 18.16
C ALA A 22 -7.98 -0.58 18.05
N GLY A 23 -8.43 -1.65 18.71
CA GLY A 23 -7.81 -2.98 18.59
C GLY A 23 -7.80 -3.49 17.15
N ARG A 24 -8.93 -3.40 16.43
CA ARG A 24 -9.07 -3.83 15.03
C ARG A 24 -8.19 -3.00 14.10
N PHE A 25 -8.13 -1.69 14.29
CA PHE A 25 -7.24 -0.82 13.50
C PHE A 25 -5.77 -1.20 13.70
N ALA A 26 -5.35 -1.48 14.94
CA ALA A 26 -3.99 -1.93 15.21
C ALA A 26 -3.63 -3.27 14.53
N GLU A 27 -4.60 -4.18 14.34
CA GLU A 27 -4.38 -5.41 13.57
C GLU A 27 -4.21 -5.16 12.07
N ILE A 28 -5.03 -4.26 11.52
CA ILE A 28 -4.94 -3.82 10.12
C ILE A 28 -3.58 -3.18 9.88
N ASP A 29 -3.15 -2.26 10.75
CA ASP A 29 -1.86 -1.57 10.65
C ASP A 29 -0.69 -2.53 10.73
N ARG A 30 -0.76 -3.52 11.62
CA ARG A 30 0.26 -4.57 11.72
C ARG A 30 0.35 -5.37 10.42
N THR A 31 -0.78 -5.75 9.84
CA THR A 31 -0.84 -6.51 8.59
C THR A 31 -0.29 -5.68 7.42
N ALA A 32 -0.73 -4.41 7.31
CA ALA A 32 -0.22 -3.47 6.33
C ALA A 32 1.29 -3.31 6.43
N ARG A 33 1.83 -3.13 7.65
CA ARG A 33 3.27 -3.00 7.89
C ARG A 33 4.07 -4.23 7.46
N ILE A 34 3.55 -5.43 7.73
CA ILE A 34 4.19 -6.69 7.29
C ILE A 34 4.22 -6.77 5.76
N ASN A 35 3.10 -6.47 5.10
CA ASN A 35 3.01 -6.54 3.64
C ASN A 35 3.85 -5.46 2.97
N THR A 36 3.84 -4.22 3.47
CA THR A 36 4.72 -3.16 2.98
C THR A 36 6.18 -3.56 3.08
N ARG A 37 6.60 -4.17 4.20
CA ARG A 37 7.98 -4.68 4.34
C ARG A 37 8.30 -5.72 3.27
N ARG A 38 7.43 -6.72 3.06
CA ARG A 38 7.62 -7.77 2.04
C ARG A 38 7.82 -7.18 0.63
N ILE A 39 7.01 -6.18 0.27
CA ILE A 39 7.13 -5.48 -1.03
C ILE A 39 8.47 -4.72 -1.10
N MET A 40 8.82 -3.96 -0.07
CA MET A 40 10.05 -3.17 -0.05
C MET A 40 11.30 -4.05 -0.12
N GLU A 41 11.31 -5.20 0.55
CA GLU A 41 12.40 -6.18 0.48
C GLU A 41 12.54 -6.75 -0.94
N ALA A 42 11.44 -7.09 -1.62
CA ALA A 42 11.49 -7.56 -3.01
C ALA A 42 11.99 -6.46 -3.97
N PHE A 43 11.55 -5.21 -3.78
CA PHE A 43 12.03 -4.07 -4.57
C PHE A 43 13.55 -3.87 -4.42
N GLN A 44 14.07 -4.00 -3.20
CA GLN A 44 15.50 -3.91 -2.91
C GLN A 44 16.28 -5.10 -3.52
N GLU A 45 15.77 -6.32 -3.36
CA GLU A 45 16.37 -7.56 -3.87
C GLU A 45 16.58 -7.50 -5.40
N PHE A 46 15.54 -7.06 -6.14
CA PHE A 46 15.61 -6.94 -7.60
C PHE A 46 16.09 -5.58 -8.10
N ARG A 47 16.58 -4.71 -7.19
CA ARG A 47 17.21 -3.43 -7.50
C ARG A 47 16.34 -2.53 -8.38
N VAL A 48 15.07 -2.37 -8.00
CA VAL A 48 14.17 -1.43 -8.68
C VAL A 48 14.79 -0.04 -8.66
N SER A 49 14.86 0.57 -9.83
CA SER A 49 15.47 1.87 -10.06
C SER A 49 14.66 2.68 -11.07
N GLU A 50 15.04 3.94 -11.28
CA GLU A 50 14.43 4.81 -12.30
C GLU A 50 14.34 4.13 -13.68
N SER A 51 15.37 3.36 -14.07
CA SER A 51 15.42 2.67 -15.35
C SER A 51 14.31 1.63 -15.54
N CYS A 52 13.77 1.06 -14.46
CA CYS A 52 12.64 0.14 -14.53
C CYS A 52 11.33 0.84 -14.94
N PHE A 53 11.28 2.17 -14.91
CA PHE A 53 10.12 2.97 -15.30
C PHE A 53 10.26 3.55 -16.71
N ALA A 54 11.32 3.17 -17.45
CA ALA A 54 11.46 3.55 -18.84
C ALA A 54 10.38 2.86 -19.70
N GLY A 55 9.64 3.64 -20.48
CA GLY A 55 8.64 3.08 -21.39
C GLY A 55 9.29 2.38 -22.59
N THR A 56 8.71 1.26 -23.01
CA THR A 56 9.07 0.57 -24.25
C THR A 56 7.99 0.76 -25.32
N THR A 57 8.35 0.64 -26.59
CA THR A 57 7.43 0.77 -27.73
C THR A 57 7.63 -0.37 -28.73
N GLY A 58 6.72 -0.51 -29.71
CA GLY A 58 6.77 -1.60 -30.68
C GLY A 58 6.54 -2.96 -30.01
N TYR A 59 7.41 -3.93 -30.30
CA TYR A 59 7.32 -5.28 -29.71
C TYR A 59 7.75 -5.33 -28.23
N GLY A 60 8.47 -4.32 -27.73
CA GLY A 60 8.89 -4.25 -26.33
C GLY A 60 9.88 -5.33 -25.90
N TYR A 61 10.77 -5.77 -26.78
CA TYR A 61 11.88 -6.68 -26.42
C TYR A 61 12.79 -6.04 -25.37
N ASP A 62 13.35 -6.88 -24.49
CA ASP A 62 14.30 -6.51 -23.43
C ASP A 62 13.79 -5.40 -22.48
N ASP A 63 12.49 -5.42 -22.18
CA ASP A 63 11.87 -4.48 -21.25
C ASP A 63 12.22 -4.84 -19.81
N LEU A 64 13.25 -4.17 -19.31
CA LEU A 64 13.73 -4.32 -17.94
C LEU A 64 12.63 -4.10 -16.89
N GLY A 65 11.74 -3.12 -17.11
CA GLY A 65 10.68 -2.80 -16.17
C GLY A 65 9.69 -3.95 -16.02
N ARG A 66 9.21 -4.47 -17.16
CA ARG A 66 8.31 -5.62 -17.22
C ARG A 66 8.95 -6.87 -16.59
N GLU A 67 10.17 -7.20 -17.00
CA GLU A 67 10.87 -8.39 -16.49
C GLU A 67 11.16 -8.31 -14.99
N THR A 68 11.47 -7.11 -14.48
CA THR A 68 11.70 -6.89 -13.05
C THR A 68 10.41 -7.00 -12.25
N LEU A 69 9.30 -6.47 -12.77
CA LEU A 69 7.99 -6.56 -12.14
C LEU A 69 7.52 -8.03 -12.05
N ASP A 70 7.73 -8.83 -13.10
CA ASP A 70 7.40 -10.26 -13.09
C ASP A 70 8.15 -11.01 -11.98
N LYS A 71 9.44 -10.72 -11.79
CA LYS A 71 10.26 -11.30 -10.71
C LYS A 71 9.76 -10.88 -9.33
N ILE A 72 9.41 -9.62 -9.14
CA ILE A 72 8.84 -9.11 -7.88
C ILE A 72 7.53 -9.83 -7.57
N TRP A 73 6.65 -9.96 -8.56
CA TRP A 73 5.37 -10.62 -8.36
C TRP A 73 5.54 -12.08 -7.94
N ALA A 74 6.39 -12.83 -8.65
CA ALA A 74 6.72 -14.22 -8.34
C ALA A 74 7.45 -14.40 -6.98
N ARG A 75 8.11 -13.36 -6.48
CA ARG A 75 8.80 -13.37 -5.18
C ARG A 75 7.89 -13.05 -4.01
N VAL A 76 6.86 -12.24 -4.24
CA VAL A 76 5.95 -11.74 -3.20
C VAL A 76 4.81 -12.72 -2.94
N PHE A 77 4.27 -13.34 -3.99
CA PHE A 77 3.10 -14.22 -3.95
C PHE A 77 3.50 -15.68 -4.19
#